data_AF-A0A2J4QFX6-F1
#
_entry.id   AF-A0A2J4QFX6-F1
#
_cell.length_a   1.000
_cell.length_b   1.000
_cell.length_c   1.000
_cell.angle_alpha   90.00
_cell.angle_beta   90.00
_cell.angle_gamma   90.00
#
_symmetry.space_group_name_H-M   'P 1'
#
loop_
_entity.id
_entity.type
_entity.pdbx_description
1 polymer ?
#
loop_
_entity_poly.entity_id
_entity_poly.type
_entity_poly.pdbx_seq_one_letter_code
_entity_poly.pdbx_strand_id
1 'polypeptide(L)'
;IKIHPERIIMFCEGSEDETSLAGIPFLRAGYNDLLDMAKTSGGSAEGFLKNASRQLGINMSKDTNLKTIVEEAKKAGYSGLAEALNAAIQKLNSGTDSALVTQDGEAKVLSVAAADPSPTWTVSANQFSSSVQIPFTIQFGQQTGRLASDQDKNDFAKRCNGRRAGFQTGRVTAVIERLWTVEVIEPPKSGEITLTWSDLLAPSEKEKIANMKEMASVAKDTQQAYGTPAVDENEVREAGELEPREDVKTPDPNKKVTTDDPLSDDAGAKDEGGDAGSSAQ
;
A
#
# COMPACT_ATOMS: atom_id res chain seq x y z
N ILE A 1 -36.53 -12.19 -4.88
CA ILE A 1 -35.73 -13.38 -5.24
C ILE A 1 -35.23 -13.98 -3.93
N LYS A 2 -35.45 -15.28 -3.69
CA LYS A 2 -34.90 -16.00 -2.52
C LYS A 2 -33.80 -16.93 -3.03
N ILE A 3 -32.58 -16.80 -2.50
CA ILE A 3 -31.41 -17.58 -2.94
C ILE A 3 -31.05 -18.56 -1.81
N HIS A 4 -30.75 -19.81 -2.18
CA HIS A 4 -30.30 -20.81 -1.21
C HIS A 4 -28.93 -20.41 -0.63
N PRO A 5 -28.69 -20.54 0.69
CA PRO A 5 -27.41 -20.18 1.33
C PRO A 5 -26.20 -20.85 0.70
N GLU A 6 -26.37 -22.04 0.11
CA GLU A 6 -25.29 -22.77 -0.53
C GLU A 6 -24.81 -22.14 -1.85
N ARG A 7 -25.60 -21.22 -2.42
CA ARG A 7 -25.29 -20.49 -3.66
C ARG A 7 -24.68 -19.12 -3.39
N ILE A 8 -24.41 -18.80 -2.13
CA ILE A 8 -23.79 -17.55 -1.71
C ILE A 8 -22.53 -17.85 -0.90
N ILE A 9 -21.51 -17.03 -1.10
CA ILE A 9 -20.31 -17.02 -0.28
C ILE A 9 -20.32 -15.67 0.43
N MET A 10 -20.35 -15.71 1.76
CA MET A 10 -20.45 -14.51 2.57
C MET A 10 -19.07 -14.06 3.02
N PHE A 11 -18.79 -12.78 2.84
CA PHE A 11 -17.56 -12.14 3.30
C PHE A 11 -17.93 -11.14 4.40
N CYS A 12 -17.74 -11.54 5.65
CA CYS A 12 -18.06 -10.75 6.83
C CYS A 12 -16.78 -10.46 7.59
N GLU A 13 -16.06 -9.42 7.15
CA GLU A 13 -14.83 -8.99 7.80
C GLU A 13 -15.12 -8.29 9.13
N GLY A 14 -14.35 -8.60 10.18
CA GLY A 14 -14.52 -8.01 11.51
C GLY A 14 -15.72 -8.54 12.31
N SER A 15 -16.37 -9.61 11.85
CA SER A 15 -17.45 -10.29 12.57
C SER A 15 -16.88 -11.37 13.49
N GLU A 16 -17.37 -11.46 14.73
CA GLU A 16 -17.02 -12.54 15.68
C GLU A 16 -17.73 -13.86 15.34
N ASP A 17 -18.94 -13.78 14.79
CA ASP A 17 -19.84 -14.93 14.56
C ASP A 17 -20.04 -15.29 13.08
N GLU A 18 -19.21 -14.74 12.18
CA GLU A 18 -19.28 -14.90 10.70
C GLU A 18 -20.68 -14.70 10.07
N THR A 19 -21.58 -14.01 10.77
CA THR A 19 -22.96 -13.82 10.34
C THR A 19 -23.06 -12.66 9.35
N SER A 20 -23.96 -12.80 8.38
CA SER A 20 -24.18 -11.81 7.30
C SER A 20 -24.46 -10.37 7.77
N LEU A 21 -24.89 -10.21 9.02
CA LEU A 21 -25.30 -8.94 9.61
C LEU A 21 -24.21 -8.30 10.49
N ALA A 22 -23.13 -9.01 10.80
CA ALA A 22 -22.14 -8.60 11.80
C ALA A 22 -20.81 -8.12 11.19
N GLY A 23 -20.71 -8.02 9.86
CA GLY A 23 -19.51 -7.47 9.20
C GLY A 23 -19.30 -5.98 9.52
N ILE A 24 -18.07 -5.61 9.81
CA ILE A 24 -17.68 -4.22 10.11
C ILE A 24 -16.94 -3.65 8.88
N PRO A 25 -17.45 -2.58 8.25
CA PRO A 25 -16.76 -1.95 7.13
C PRO A 25 -15.41 -1.38 7.57
N PHE A 26 -14.36 -1.68 6.81
CA PHE A 26 -12.99 -1.24 7.09
C PHE A 26 -12.87 0.29 7.24
N LEU A 27 -13.58 1.05 6.41
CA LEU A 27 -13.55 2.52 6.40
C LEU A 27 -14.45 3.16 7.47
N ARG A 28 -15.18 2.37 8.28
CA ARG A 28 -16.14 2.90 9.25
C ARG A 28 -15.48 3.79 10.30
N ALA A 29 -14.29 3.41 10.77
CA ALA A 29 -13.57 4.16 11.80
C ALA A 29 -13.08 5.53 11.30
N GLY A 30 -12.60 5.60 10.06
CA GLY A 30 -12.04 6.82 9.45
C GLY A 30 -13.03 7.65 8.62
N TYR A 31 -14.31 7.29 8.58
CA TYR A 31 -15.29 7.94 7.70
C TYR A 31 -15.45 9.43 7.99
N ASN A 32 -15.48 9.81 9.28
CA ASN A 32 -15.61 11.22 9.67
C ASN A 32 -14.36 12.02 9.29
N ASP A 33 -13.17 11.43 9.41
CA ASP A 33 -11.92 12.09 9.02
C ASP A 33 -11.90 12.38 7.51
N LEU A 34 -12.39 11.44 6.69
CA LEU A 34 -12.55 11.66 5.24
C LEU A 34 -13.56 12.78 4.93
N LEU A 35 -14.67 12.84 5.66
CA LEU A 35 -15.63 13.94 5.51
C LEU A 35 -15.02 15.29 5.90
N ASP A 36 -14.24 15.34 6.97
CA ASP A 36 -13.60 16.57 7.43
C ASP A 36 -12.54 17.03 6.43
N MET A 37 -11.76 16.12 5.85
CA MET A 37 -10.87 16.43 4.73
C MET A 37 -11.61 17.07 3.54
N ALA A 38 -12.79 16.52 3.18
CA ALA A 38 -13.60 17.05 2.08
C ALA A 38 -14.20 18.43 2.40
N LYS A 39 -14.60 18.66 3.65
CA LYS A 39 -15.08 19.98 4.11
C LYS A 39 -13.97 21.01 4.12
N THR A 40 -12.78 20.64 4.59
CA THR A 40 -11.62 21.55 4.61
C THR A 40 -11.21 21.96 3.20
N SER A 41 -11.14 21.01 2.26
CA SER A 41 -10.79 21.33 0.87
C SER A 41 -11.86 22.18 0.19
N GLY A 42 -13.14 21.81 0.33
CA GLY A 42 -14.26 22.56 -0.25
C GLY A 42 -14.41 23.96 0.35
N GLY A 43 -14.35 24.08 1.67
CA GLY A 43 -14.45 25.35 2.39
C GLY A 43 -13.29 26.29 2.07
N SER A 44 -12.08 25.76 1.85
CA SER A 44 -10.94 26.58 1.44
C SER A 44 -11.11 27.12 0.01
N ALA A 45 -11.52 26.28 -0.94
CA ALA A 45 -11.75 26.70 -2.32
C ALA A 45 -12.87 27.76 -2.42
N GLU A 46 -13.97 27.57 -1.68
CA GLU A 46 -15.05 28.55 -1.62
C GLU A 46 -14.61 29.85 -0.93
N GLY A 47 -13.84 29.75 0.15
CA GLY A 47 -13.25 30.91 0.84
C GLY A 47 -12.33 31.71 -0.06
N PHE A 48 -11.49 31.03 -0.87
CA PHE A 48 -10.64 31.68 -1.87
C PHE A 48 -11.47 32.42 -2.92
N LEU A 49 -12.52 31.78 -3.46
CA LEU A 49 -13.41 32.41 -4.43
C LEU A 49 -14.12 33.65 -3.86
N LYS A 50 -14.63 33.55 -2.62
CA LYS A 50 -15.30 34.68 -1.96
C LYS A 50 -14.36 35.86 -1.72
N ASN A 51 -13.14 35.60 -1.27
CA ASN A 51 -12.13 36.64 -1.11
C ASN A 51 -11.69 37.25 -2.45
N ALA A 52 -11.54 36.42 -3.49
CA ALA A 52 -11.25 36.89 -4.84
C ALA A 52 -12.39 37.73 -5.43
N SER A 53 -13.63 37.46 -5.04
CA SER A 53 -14.83 38.18 -5.51
C SER A 53 -15.03 39.59 -4.91
N ARG A 54 -14.05 40.09 -4.14
CA ARG A 54 -13.95 41.49 -3.67
C ARG A 54 -15.28 42.09 -3.22
N GLN A 55 -15.90 41.48 -2.21
CA GLN A 55 -17.11 42.06 -1.63
C GLN A 55 -16.81 43.45 -1.08
N LEU A 56 -17.61 44.44 -1.47
CA LEU A 56 -17.48 45.82 -1.01
C LEU A 56 -18.51 46.13 0.07
N GLY A 57 -18.03 46.54 1.24
CA GLY A 57 -18.83 47.25 2.22
C GLY A 57 -18.79 48.74 1.90
N ILE A 58 -19.95 49.35 1.66
CA ILE A 58 -20.05 50.79 1.38
C ILE A 58 -20.60 51.47 2.63
N ASN A 59 -19.75 52.25 3.28
CA ASN A 59 -20.16 53.10 4.40
C ASN A 59 -20.55 54.47 3.85
N MET A 60 -21.80 54.88 4.07
CA MET A 60 -22.27 56.24 3.74
C MET A 60 -22.17 57.14 4.97
N SER A 61 -21.65 58.35 4.81
CA SER A 61 -21.60 59.36 5.87
C SER A 61 -23.01 59.85 6.23
N LYS A 62 -23.16 60.45 7.41
CA LYS A 62 -24.44 61.04 7.86
C LYS A 62 -24.87 62.25 7.01
N ASP A 63 -23.91 62.88 6.32
CA ASP A 63 -24.14 64.05 5.47
C ASP A 63 -24.55 63.68 4.03
N THR A 64 -24.56 62.39 3.69
CA THR A 64 -24.91 61.91 2.36
C THR A 64 -26.41 62.09 2.09
N ASN A 65 -26.76 62.95 1.13
CA ASN A 65 -28.14 63.15 0.70
C ASN A 65 -28.66 61.97 -0.13
N LEU A 66 -29.22 60.97 0.54
CA LEU A 66 -29.81 59.77 -0.10
C LEU A 66 -30.84 60.09 -1.20
N LYS A 67 -31.55 61.21 -1.08
CA LYS A 67 -32.56 61.62 -2.06
C LYS A 67 -31.97 62.01 -3.41
N THR A 68 -30.84 62.71 -3.44
CA THR A 68 -30.19 63.13 -4.70
C THR A 68 -29.57 61.94 -5.42
N ILE A 69 -28.97 61.01 -4.68
CA ILE A 69 -28.37 59.80 -5.26
C ILE A 69 -29.45 58.87 -5.86
N VAL A 70 -30.61 58.77 -5.20
CA VAL A 70 -31.76 58.01 -5.74
C VAL A 70 -32.33 58.65 -7.02
N GLU A 71 -32.38 59.98 -7.09
CA GLU A 71 -32.82 60.68 -8.31
C GLU A 71 -31.84 60.53 -9.47
N GLU A 72 -30.54 60.59 -9.20
CA GLU A 72 -29.51 60.34 -10.22
C GLU A 72 -29.52 58.90 -10.71
N ALA A 73 -29.70 57.92 -9.82
CA ALA A 73 -29.87 56.51 -10.21
C ALA A 73 -31.09 56.31 -11.12
N LYS A 74 -32.21 56.98 -10.82
CA LYS A 74 -33.41 56.94 -11.68
C LYS A 74 -33.21 57.64 -13.02
N LYS A 75 -32.47 58.76 -13.05
CA LYS A 75 -32.09 59.45 -14.30
C LYS A 75 -31.18 58.60 -15.18
N ALA A 76 -30.34 57.75 -14.59
CA ALA A 76 -29.49 56.80 -15.28
C ALA A 76 -30.23 55.53 -15.76
N GLY A 77 -31.55 55.42 -15.50
CA GLY A 77 -32.39 54.32 -15.98
C GLY A 77 -32.52 53.12 -15.04
N TYR A 78 -32.01 53.22 -13.79
CA TYR A 78 -32.17 52.16 -12.78
C TYR A 78 -33.43 52.37 -11.94
N SER A 79 -34.09 51.29 -11.52
CA SER A 79 -35.35 51.36 -10.74
C SER A 79 -35.14 51.97 -9.34
N GLY A 80 -33.91 51.91 -8.83
CA GLY A 80 -33.51 52.55 -7.58
C GLY A 80 -32.01 52.44 -7.28
N LEU A 81 -31.62 53.00 -6.14
CA LEU A 81 -30.22 53.05 -5.69
C LEU A 81 -29.58 51.66 -5.54
N ALA A 82 -30.33 50.67 -5.04
CA ALA A 82 -29.84 49.31 -4.85
C ALA A 82 -29.48 48.60 -6.17
N GLU A 83 -30.27 48.82 -7.23
CA GLU A 83 -30.00 48.24 -8.54
C GLU A 83 -28.79 48.90 -9.22
N ALA A 84 -28.68 50.23 -9.12
CA ALA A 84 -27.52 50.97 -9.61
C ALA A 84 -26.22 50.55 -8.89
N LEU A 85 -26.28 50.33 -7.58
CA LEU A 85 -25.17 49.83 -6.77
C LEU A 85 -24.77 48.40 -7.15
N ASN A 86 -25.74 47.50 -7.30
CA ASN A 86 -25.47 46.13 -7.73
C ASN A 86 -24.84 46.09 -9.13
N ALA A 87 -25.33 46.90 -10.07
CA ALA A 87 -24.75 47.01 -11.41
C ALA A 87 -23.31 47.56 -11.37
N ALA A 88 -23.04 48.56 -10.52
CA ALA A 88 -21.70 49.11 -10.33
C ALA A 88 -20.73 48.10 -9.69
N ILE A 89 -21.18 47.33 -8.68
CA ILE A 89 -20.41 46.26 -8.04
C ILE A 89 -20.18 45.11 -9.03
N GLN A 90 -21.18 44.75 -9.84
CA GLN A 90 -21.04 43.71 -10.85
C GLN A 90 -20.05 44.13 -11.94
N LYS A 91 -20.10 45.39 -12.39
CA LYS A 91 -19.11 45.95 -13.32
C LYS A 91 -17.71 45.91 -12.71
N LEU A 92 -17.58 46.28 -11.44
CA LEU A 92 -16.32 46.23 -10.69
C LEU A 92 -15.74 44.81 -10.62
N ASN A 93 -16.57 43.82 -10.33
CA ASN A 93 -16.13 42.43 -10.22
C ASN A 93 -15.85 41.79 -11.59
N SER A 94 -16.46 42.30 -12.66
CA SER A 94 -16.25 41.80 -14.03
C SER A 94 -15.06 42.45 -14.77
N GLY A 95 -14.60 43.62 -14.33
CA GLY A 95 -13.58 44.41 -15.02
C GLY A 95 -12.34 44.65 -14.17
N THR A 96 -11.17 44.28 -14.70
CA THR A 96 -9.87 44.41 -14.02
C THR A 96 -9.51 45.87 -13.69
N ASP A 97 -9.95 46.82 -14.51
CA ASP A 97 -9.70 48.28 -14.39
C ASP A 97 -10.94 49.10 -13.98
N SER A 98 -11.97 48.45 -13.44
CA SER A 98 -13.13 49.19 -12.97
C SER A 98 -12.82 49.90 -11.63
N ALA A 99 -13.27 51.14 -11.50
CA ALA A 99 -13.19 51.92 -10.26
C ALA A 99 -14.60 52.28 -9.80
N LEU A 100 -14.87 52.12 -8.50
CA LEU A 100 -16.10 52.58 -7.89
C LEU A 100 -15.93 54.04 -7.46
N VAL A 101 -16.72 54.95 -8.05
CA VAL A 101 -16.75 56.35 -7.64
C VAL A 101 -17.87 56.52 -6.62
N THR A 102 -17.52 56.87 -5.38
CA THR A 102 -18.47 57.16 -4.30
C THR A 102 -18.46 58.65 -3.97
N GLN A 103 -19.65 59.24 -3.78
CA GLN A 103 -19.79 60.59 -3.26
C GLN A 103 -19.89 60.50 -1.74
N ASP A 104 -18.84 60.92 -1.04
CA ASP A 104 -18.78 60.96 0.44
C ASP A 104 -18.98 59.61 1.17
N GLY A 105 -18.75 58.50 0.46
CA GLY A 105 -18.79 57.13 1.00
C GLY A 105 -17.44 56.43 0.93
N GLU A 106 -17.06 55.72 2.00
CA GLU A 106 -15.85 54.90 2.03
C GLU A 106 -16.19 53.47 1.58
N ALA A 107 -15.63 53.04 0.44
CA ALA A 107 -15.76 51.67 -0.05
C ALA A 107 -14.62 50.82 0.52
N LYS A 108 -14.92 49.96 1.50
CA LYS A 108 -13.95 49.00 2.05
C LYS A 108 -14.15 47.64 1.42
N VAL A 109 -13.05 47.03 0.98
CA VAL A 109 -13.06 45.62 0.61
C VAL A 109 -13.21 44.81 1.89
N LEU A 110 -14.28 44.02 1.98
CA LEU A 110 -14.46 43.00 3.00
C LEU A 110 -13.57 41.81 2.60
N SER A 111 -12.27 41.92 2.86
CA SER A 111 -11.35 40.80 2.69
C SER A 111 -11.21 40.06 4.01
N VAL A 112 -11.42 38.75 3.98
CA VAL A 112 -10.99 37.86 5.05
C VAL A 112 -9.67 37.24 4.58
N ALA A 113 -8.64 37.23 5.42
CA ALA A 113 -7.43 36.47 5.04
C ALA A 113 -7.81 34.99 4.95
N ALA A 114 -7.71 34.40 3.76
CA ALA A 114 -7.89 32.96 3.60
C ALA A 114 -6.78 32.26 4.41
N ALA A 115 -7.14 31.54 5.46
CA ALA A 115 -6.20 30.73 6.22
C ALA A 115 -5.72 29.55 5.36
N ASP A 116 -4.45 29.17 5.51
CA ASP A 116 -3.91 27.97 4.86
C ASP A 116 -4.67 26.73 5.36
N PRO A 117 -5.34 25.97 4.48
CA PRO A 117 -6.07 24.76 4.87
C PRO A 117 -5.14 23.57 5.15
N SER A 118 -3.88 23.64 4.75
CA SER A 118 -2.95 22.51 4.75
C SER A 118 -2.77 21.87 6.14
N PRO A 119 -2.63 22.62 7.24
CA PRO A 119 -2.49 22.03 8.58
C PRO A 119 -3.75 21.26 9.00
N THR A 120 -4.92 21.85 8.79
CA THR A 120 -6.21 21.21 9.14
C THR A 120 -6.43 19.94 8.31
N TRP A 121 -6.17 20.01 7.01
CA TRP A 121 -6.31 18.85 6.13
C TRP A 121 -5.33 17.72 6.52
N THR A 122 -4.09 18.07 6.84
CA THR A 122 -3.05 17.11 7.21
C THR A 122 -3.34 16.41 8.54
N VAL A 123 -3.94 17.11 9.51
CA VAL A 123 -4.37 16.49 10.78
C VAL A 123 -5.43 15.42 10.52
N SER A 124 -6.50 15.75 9.79
CA SER A 124 -7.55 14.79 9.45
C SER A 124 -7.03 13.61 8.63
N ALA A 125 -6.10 13.86 7.69
CA ALA A 125 -5.49 12.80 6.89
C ALA A 125 -4.60 11.85 7.72
N ASN A 126 -3.92 12.35 8.76
CA ASN A 126 -3.18 11.51 9.70
C ASN A 126 -4.10 10.70 10.62
N GLN A 127 -5.22 11.30 11.08
CA GLN A 127 -6.24 10.59 11.85
C GLN A 127 -6.84 9.44 11.03
N PHE A 128 -7.19 9.72 9.76
CA PHE A 128 -7.66 8.70 8.83
C PHE A 128 -6.64 7.57 8.66
N SER A 129 -5.38 7.91 8.36
CA SER A 129 -4.29 6.93 8.18
C SER A 129 -4.11 6.05 9.42
N SER A 130 -4.25 6.63 10.61
CA SER A 130 -4.19 5.92 11.89
C SER A 130 -5.39 4.97 12.08
N SER A 131 -6.59 5.40 11.69
CA SER A 131 -7.82 4.59 11.80
C SER A 131 -7.78 3.30 10.94
N VAL A 132 -7.20 3.39 9.74
CA VAL A 132 -7.04 2.24 8.83
C VAL A 132 -5.74 1.47 9.10
N GLN A 133 -4.88 1.99 9.98
CA GLN A 133 -3.55 1.47 10.30
C GLN A 133 -2.68 1.30 9.03
N ILE A 134 -2.69 2.31 8.16
CA ILE A 134 -1.86 2.37 6.97
C ILE A 134 -1.01 3.64 7.08
N PRO A 135 0.32 3.58 6.89
CA PRO A 135 1.17 4.76 6.99
C PRO A 135 0.73 5.89 6.05
N PHE A 136 0.76 7.13 6.54
CA PHE A 136 0.36 8.32 5.79
C PHE A 136 1.08 8.45 4.45
N THR A 137 2.39 8.17 4.44
CA THR A 137 3.27 8.24 3.27
C THR A 137 2.91 7.24 2.18
N ILE A 138 2.29 6.10 2.55
CA ILE A 138 1.79 5.09 1.61
C ILE A 138 0.45 5.55 1.00
N GLN A 139 -0.42 6.17 1.79
CA GLN A 139 -1.76 6.59 1.35
C GLN A 139 -1.75 7.89 0.53
N PHE A 140 -1.02 8.89 0.99
CA PHE A 140 -1.05 10.25 0.42
C PHE A 140 0.29 10.68 -0.20
N GLY A 141 1.33 9.85 -0.10
CA GLY A 141 2.67 10.19 -0.55
C GLY A 141 3.39 11.16 0.40
N GLN A 142 4.64 11.49 0.07
CA GLN A 142 5.36 12.59 0.71
C GLN A 142 5.36 13.83 -0.19
N GLN A 143 5.18 15.01 0.41
CA GLN A 143 5.25 16.30 -0.29
C GLN A 143 6.58 16.55 -1.01
N THR A 144 7.66 15.91 -0.57
CA THR A 144 9.00 16.07 -1.16
C THR A 144 9.21 15.25 -2.44
N GLY A 145 8.20 14.51 -2.92
CA GLY A 145 8.31 13.66 -4.11
C GLY A 145 9.19 12.43 -3.91
N ARG A 146 9.60 12.15 -2.67
CA ARG A 146 10.28 10.90 -2.30
C ARG A 146 9.27 9.76 -2.23
N LEU A 147 9.71 8.57 -2.63
CA LEU A 147 8.96 7.35 -2.36
C LEU A 147 8.79 7.19 -0.84
N ALA A 148 7.71 6.53 -0.43
CA ALA A 148 7.51 6.13 0.96
C ALA A 148 8.77 5.44 1.50
N SER A 149 9.06 5.66 2.78
CA SER A 149 10.22 5.06 3.45
C SER A 149 10.17 3.54 3.31
N ASP A 150 11.33 2.90 3.20
CA ASP A 150 11.40 1.44 3.13
C ASP A 150 10.89 0.80 4.44
N GLN A 151 11.00 1.50 5.57
CA GLN A 151 10.35 1.08 6.83
C GLN A 151 8.82 1.07 6.71
N ASP A 152 8.22 2.14 6.16
CA ASP A 152 6.75 2.23 5.98
C ASP A 152 6.25 1.14 5.01
N LYS A 153 6.99 0.86 3.94
CA LYS A 153 6.67 -0.22 2.99
C LYS A 153 6.75 -1.58 3.67
N ASN A 154 7.79 -1.83 4.45
CA ASN A 154 7.96 -3.11 5.17
C ASN A 154 6.85 -3.33 6.19
N ASP A 155 6.46 -2.30 6.95
CA ASP A 155 5.38 -2.45 7.93
C ASP A 155 4.01 -2.65 7.26
N PHE A 156 3.76 -1.98 6.12
CA PHE A 156 2.57 -2.22 5.33
C PHE A 156 2.57 -3.63 4.68
N ALA A 157 3.72 -4.10 4.19
CA ALA A 157 3.88 -5.45 3.65
C ALA A 157 3.64 -6.54 4.70
N LYS A 158 4.16 -6.38 5.93
CA LYS A 158 3.87 -7.27 7.08
C LYS A 158 2.37 -7.36 7.36
N ARG A 159 1.68 -6.22 7.39
CA ARG A 159 0.22 -6.18 7.56
C ARG A 159 -0.49 -6.91 6.42
N CYS A 160 -0.06 -6.72 5.17
CA CYS A 160 -0.63 -7.39 4.01
C CYS A 160 -0.43 -8.91 4.07
N ASN A 161 0.75 -9.38 4.48
CA ASN A 161 1.02 -10.79 4.73
C ASN A 161 0.12 -11.35 5.84
N GLY A 162 -0.01 -10.63 6.96
CA GLY A 162 -0.92 -11.00 8.04
C GLY A 162 -2.37 -11.11 7.58
N ARG A 163 -2.82 -10.17 6.72
CA ARG A 163 -4.15 -10.23 6.10
C ARG A 163 -4.30 -11.41 5.14
N ARG A 164 -3.29 -11.70 4.32
CA ARG A 164 -3.26 -12.83 3.40
C ARG A 164 -3.42 -14.14 4.17
N ALA A 165 -2.55 -14.37 5.14
CA ALA A 165 -2.53 -15.58 5.94
C ALA A 165 -3.78 -15.73 6.84
N GLY A 166 -4.20 -14.66 7.50
CA GLY A 166 -5.26 -14.71 8.51
C GLY A 166 -6.68 -14.68 7.95
N PHE A 167 -6.97 -13.81 6.98
CA PHE A 167 -8.32 -13.64 6.44
C PHE A 167 -8.47 -14.21 5.04
N GLN A 168 -7.55 -13.89 4.12
CA GLN A 168 -7.74 -14.24 2.71
C GLN A 168 -7.58 -15.75 2.47
N THR A 169 -6.65 -16.43 3.14
CA THR A 169 -6.49 -17.89 3.07
C THR A 169 -7.82 -18.59 3.34
N GLY A 170 -8.46 -18.31 4.48
CA GLY A 170 -9.74 -18.94 4.82
C GLY A 170 -10.85 -18.67 3.80
N ARG A 171 -10.91 -17.44 3.25
CA ARG A 171 -11.90 -17.09 2.22
C ARG A 171 -11.64 -17.77 0.88
N VAL A 172 -10.38 -17.84 0.45
CA VAL A 172 -10.01 -18.54 -0.80
C VAL A 172 -10.26 -20.04 -0.64
N THR A 173 -9.91 -20.64 0.50
CA THR A 173 -10.25 -22.04 0.79
C THR A 173 -11.75 -22.27 0.72
N ALA A 174 -12.57 -21.43 1.36
CA ALA A 174 -14.03 -21.56 1.31
C ALA A 174 -14.61 -21.45 -0.12
N VAL A 175 -14.00 -20.64 -0.99
CA VAL A 175 -14.37 -20.59 -2.42
C VAL A 175 -14.01 -21.90 -3.12
N ILE A 176 -12.80 -22.41 -2.90
CA ILE A 176 -12.32 -23.66 -3.53
C ILE A 176 -13.16 -24.85 -3.07
N GLU A 177 -13.42 -24.98 -1.77
CA GLU A 177 -14.29 -26.01 -1.18
C GLU A 177 -15.70 -25.96 -1.77
N ARG A 178 -16.23 -24.75 -2.00
CA ARG A 178 -17.54 -24.58 -2.64
C ARG A 178 -17.52 -25.07 -4.09
N LEU A 179 -16.49 -24.73 -4.85
CA LEU A 179 -16.35 -25.18 -6.25
C LEU A 179 -16.21 -26.71 -6.35
N TRP A 180 -15.54 -27.33 -5.39
CA TRP A 180 -15.49 -28.78 -5.25
C TRP A 180 -16.88 -29.36 -4.89
N THR A 181 -17.60 -28.78 -3.92
CA THR A 181 -18.93 -29.27 -3.52
C THR A 181 -19.95 -29.24 -4.67
N VAL A 182 -19.80 -28.29 -5.59
CA VAL A 182 -20.67 -28.14 -6.79
C VAL A 182 -20.13 -28.96 -7.98
N GLU A 183 -19.09 -29.78 -7.78
CA GLU A 183 -18.46 -30.65 -8.78
C GLU A 183 -17.90 -29.90 -10.00
N VAL A 184 -17.56 -28.62 -9.83
CA VAL A 184 -16.87 -27.83 -10.86
C VAL A 184 -15.38 -28.21 -10.92
N ILE A 185 -14.80 -28.58 -9.78
CA ILE A 185 -13.41 -29.01 -9.62
C ILE A 185 -13.41 -30.37 -8.92
N GLU A 186 -12.51 -31.27 -9.33
CA GLU A 186 -12.34 -32.56 -8.69
C GLU A 186 -11.74 -32.42 -7.26
N PRO A 187 -12.15 -33.29 -6.31
CA PRO A 187 -11.55 -33.38 -4.99
C PRO A 187 -10.02 -33.50 -5.04
N PRO A 188 -9.26 -32.82 -4.17
CA PRO A 188 -7.87 -33.16 -3.94
C PRO A 188 -7.78 -34.58 -3.35
N LYS A 189 -6.88 -35.41 -3.89
CA LYS A 189 -6.67 -36.80 -3.43
C LYS A 189 -6.24 -36.90 -1.96
N SER A 190 -5.60 -35.86 -1.43
CA SER A 190 -5.15 -35.74 -0.04
C SER A 190 -6.22 -35.19 0.90
N GLY A 191 -7.33 -34.64 0.38
CA GLY A 191 -8.37 -33.98 1.20
C GLY A 191 -7.96 -32.62 1.80
N GLU A 192 -6.72 -32.18 1.64
CA GLU A 192 -6.21 -30.92 2.18
C GLU A 192 -5.86 -29.91 1.08
N ILE A 193 -6.21 -28.65 1.30
CA ILE A 193 -5.88 -27.52 0.44
C ILE A 193 -4.87 -26.63 1.17
N THR A 194 -3.63 -26.61 0.68
CA THR A 194 -2.59 -25.69 1.18
C THR A 194 -2.45 -24.52 0.23
N LEU A 195 -2.73 -23.31 0.71
CA LEU A 195 -2.55 -22.07 -0.04
C LEU A 195 -1.22 -21.42 0.35
N THR A 196 -0.33 -21.26 -0.62
CA THR A 196 0.93 -20.55 -0.46
C THR A 196 0.82 -19.15 -1.06
N TRP A 197 1.16 -18.14 -0.27
CA TRP A 197 1.23 -16.75 -0.74
C TRP A 197 2.67 -16.38 -1.07
N SER A 198 2.88 -15.56 -2.09
CA SER A 198 4.16 -14.88 -2.25
C SER A 198 4.40 -13.96 -1.06
N ASP A 199 5.57 -14.07 -0.45
CA ASP A 199 5.95 -13.19 0.65
C ASP A 199 6.28 -11.80 0.09
N LEU A 200 5.54 -10.77 0.52
CA LEU A 200 5.82 -9.39 0.11
C LEU A 200 7.14 -8.84 0.70
N LEU A 201 7.68 -9.49 1.73
CA LEU A 201 8.95 -9.15 2.36
C LEU A 201 10.12 -9.97 1.80
N ALA A 202 9.84 -10.89 0.86
CA ALA A 202 10.91 -11.66 0.24
C ALA A 202 11.95 -10.69 -0.33
N PRO A 203 13.25 -10.87 0.01
CA PRO A 203 14.29 -10.01 -0.50
C PRO A 203 14.24 -10.06 -2.03
N SER A 204 14.38 -8.89 -2.65
CA SER A 204 14.50 -8.82 -4.10
C SER A 204 15.68 -9.66 -4.56
N GLU A 205 15.69 -10.14 -5.81
CA GLU A 205 16.83 -10.89 -6.37
C GLU A 205 18.16 -10.15 -6.15
N LYS A 206 18.12 -8.81 -6.19
CA LYS A 206 19.27 -7.95 -5.91
C LYS A 206 19.76 -8.05 -4.47
N GLU A 207 18.86 -8.09 -3.49
CA GLU A 207 19.19 -8.27 -2.07
C GLU A 207 19.66 -9.70 -1.78
N LYS A 208 19.05 -10.71 -2.41
CA LYS A 208 19.54 -12.10 -2.34
C LYS A 208 20.98 -12.22 -2.83
N ILE A 209 21.31 -11.57 -3.96
CA ILE A 209 22.69 -11.53 -4.48
C ILE A 209 23.62 -10.73 -3.55
N ALA A 210 23.14 -9.66 -2.92
CA ALA A 210 23.92 -8.90 -1.95
C ALA A 210 24.24 -9.74 -0.70
N ASN A 211 23.26 -10.46 -0.15
CA ASN A 211 23.44 -11.35 0.99
C ASN A 211 24.43 -12.48 0.67
N MET A 212 24.32 -13.10 -0.51
CA MET A 212 25.31 -14.08 -0.99
C MET A 212 26.72 -13.47 -1.06
N LYS A 213 26.85 -12.23 -1.53
CA LYS A 213 28.13 -11.54 -1.63
C LYS A 213 28.72 -11.23 -0.25
N GLU A 214 27.92 -10.80 0.72
CA GLU A 214 28.37 -10.53 2.08
C GLU A 214 28.81 -11.83 2.78
N MET A 215 28.03 -12.90 2.69
CA MET A 215 28.39 -14.22 3.23
C MET A 215 29.66 -14.78 2.57
N ALA A 216 29.81 -14.62 1.25
CA ALA A 216 31.04 -15.00 0.55
C ALA A 216 32.25 -14.13 0.96
N SER A 217 32.04 -12.85 1.31
CA SER A 217 33.09 -12.00 1.87
C SER A 217 33.52 -12.49 3.25
N VAL A 218 32.57 -12.85 4.12
CA VAL A 218 32.86 -13.43 5.43
C VAL A 218 33.65 -14.73 5.30
N ALA A 219 33.25 -15.61 4.37
CA ALA A 219 33.99 -16.84 4.09
C ALA A 219 35.44 -16.55 3.65
N LYS A 220 35.64 -15.57 2.77
CA LYS A 220 36.96 -15.14 2.31
C LYS A 220 37.81 -14.55 3.44
N ASP A 221 37.24 -13.66 4.26
CA ASP A 221 37.97 -12.95 5.32
C ASP A 221 38.34 -13.92 6.45
N THR A 222 37.47 -14.87 6.78
CA THR A 222 37.75 -15.91 7.79
C THR A 222 38.76 -16.93 7.29
N GLN A 223 38.70 -17.32 6.02
CA GLN A 223 39.74 -18.15 5.40
C GLN A 223 41.11 -17.45 5.42
N GLN A 224 41.16 -16.15 5.15
CA GLN A 224 42.40 -15.38 5.17
C GLN A 224 42.96 -15.17 6.59
N ALA A 225 42.09 -14.96 7.58
CA ALA A 225 42.48 -14.69 8.96
C ALA A 225 42.79 -15.95 9.78
N TYR A 226 42.03 -17.03 9.58
CA TYR A 226 42.05 -18.23 10.43
C TYR A 226 42.36 -19.52 9.66
N GLY A 227 42.58 -19.45 8.34
CA GLY A 227 42.95 -20.60 7.50
C GLY A 227 41.82 -21.59 7.21
N THR A 228 40.61 -21.35 7.77
CA THR A 228 39.40 -22.14 7.52
C THR A 228 38.22 -21.19 7.26
N PRO A 229 37.31 -21.50 6.31
CA PRO A 229 36.17 -20.65 6.05
C PRO A 229 35.15 -20.88 7.17
N ALA A 230 34.59 -19.80 7.72
CA ALA A 230 33.53 -19.91 8.71
C ALA A 230 32.15 -20.24 8.10
N VAL A 231 32.03 -20.19 6.77
CA VAL A 231 30.79 -20.39 6.03
C VAL A 231 31.06 -21.32 4.85
N ASP A 232 30.21 -22.33 4.66
CA ASP A 232 30.28 -23.30 3.57
C ASP A 232 29.59 -22.81 2.28
N GLU A 233 29.93 -23.41 1.13
CA GLU A 233 29.31 -23.09 -0.17
C GLU A 233 27.79 -23.26 -0.12
N ASN A 234 27.30 -24.30 0.57
CA ASN A 234 25.87 -24.57 0.68
C ASN A 234 25.13 -23.54 1.56
N GLU A 235 25.78 -23.00 2.60
CA GLU A 235 25.22 -21.92 3.44
C GLU A 235 25.13 -20.60 2.67
N VAL A 236 26.09 -20.32 1.77
CA VAL A 236 26.02 -19.16 0.86
C VAL A 236 24.91 -19.34 -0.17
N ARG A 237 24.70 -20.55 -0.70
CA ARG A 237 23.61 -20.84 -1.67
C ARG A 237 22.24 -20.78 -1.02
N GLU A 238 22.10 -21.27 0.21
CA GLU A 238 20.88 -21.16 1.01
C GLU A 238 20.50 -19.69 1.28
N ALA A 239 21.48 -18.84 1.60
CA ALA A 239 21.26 -17.40 1.77
C ALA A 239 20.75 -16.69 0.49
N GLY A 240 20.95 -17.29 -0.68
CA GLY A 240 20.42 -16.84 -1.97
C GLY A 240 19.15 -17.57 -2.42
N GLU A 241 18.60 -18.48 -1.60
CA GLU A 241 17.52 -19.42 -1.97
C GLU A 241 17.84 -20.23 -3.25
N LEU A 242 19.11 -20.54 -3.48
CA LEU A 242 19.54 -21.42 -4.56
C LEU A 242 19.60 -22.86 -4.08
N GLU A 243 19.25 -23.79 -4.96
CA GLU A 243 19.35 -25.24 -4.67
C GLU A 243 20.75 -25.60 -4.15
N PRO A 244 20.86 -26.34 -3.04
CA PRO A 244 22.13 -26.84 -2.51
C PRO A 244 22.86 -27.65 -3.58
N ARG A 245 24.20 -27.59 -3.59
CA ARG A 245 24.96 -28.55 -4.39
C ARG A 245 25.04 -29.85 -3.62
N GLU A 246 24.88 -30.97 -4.32
CA GLU A 246 25.11 -32.28 -3.71
C GLU A 246 26.54 -32.35 -3.18
N ASP A 247 26.68 -32.76 -1.91
CA ASP A 247 27.99 -33.02 -1.32
C ASP A 247 28.69 -34.11 -2.15
N VAL A 248 29.87 -33.77 -2.68
CA VAL A 248 30.76 -34.76 -3.28
C VAL A 248 31.21 -35.67 -2.15
N LYS A 249 30.57 -36.83 -2.00
CA LYS A 249 31.03 -37.90 -1.09
C LYS A 249 32.49 -38.18 -1.39
N THR A 250 33.39 -37.80 -0.50
CA THR A 250 34.78 -38.24 -0.53
C THR A 250 34.78 -39.78 -0.49
N PRO A 251 35.42 -40.47 -1.45
CA PRO A 251 35.49 -41.92 -1.41
C PRO A 251 36.14 -42.39 -0.10
N ASP A 252 35.48 -43.32 0.58
CA ASP A 252 35.95 -43.91 1.83
C ASP A 252 37.32 -44.60 1.61
N PRO A 253 38.41 -44.18 2.27
CA PRO A 253 39.74 -44.74 2.07
C PRO A 253 39.87 -46.21 2.50
N ASN A 254 38.88 -46.78 3.21
CA ASN A 254 38.89 -48.19 3.65
C ASN A 254 37.96 -49.09 2.83
N LYS A 255 37.24 -48.57 1.83
CA LYS A 255 36.46 -49.39 0.92
C LYS A 255 37.38 -49.87 -0.21
N LYS A 256 37.81 -51.13 -0.14
CA LYS A 256 38.61 -51.77 -1.20
C LYS A 256 37.85 -51.62 -2.51
N VAL A 257 38.43 -50.87 -3.45
CA VAL A 257 37.87 -50.64 -4.78
C VAL A 257 37.92 -51.99 -5.50
N THR A 258 36.80 -52.71 -5.57
CA THR A 258 36.65 -53.91 -6.42
C THR A 258 36.14 -53.49 -7.79
N THR A 259 36.72 -52.45 -8.36
CA THR A 259 36.56 -52.15 -9.77
C THR A 259 37.78 -52.74 -10.45
N ASP A 260 37.57 -53.67 -11.37
CA ASP A 260 38.63 -54.11 -12.28
C ASP A 260 39.25 -52.85 -12.90
N ASP A 261 40.52 -52.64 -12.63
CA ASP A 261 41.30 -51.57 -13.23
C ASP A 261 41.38 -51.85 -14.74
N PRO A 262 40.83 -50.97 -15.61
CA PRO A 262 40.84 -51.19 -17.05
C PRO A 262 42.26 -51.14 -17.68
N LEU A 263 43.32 -50.98 -16.87
CA LEU A 263 44.74 -51.06 -17.26
C LEU A 263 45.52 -52.19 -16.54
N SER A 264 44.86 -53.05 -15.75
CA SER A 264 45.46 -54.22 -15.12
C SER A 264 45.14 -55.48 -15.94
N ASP A 265 46.17 -56.18 -16.42
CA ASP A 265 46.03 -57.42 -17.22
C ASP A 265 45.67 -58.67 -16.38
N ASP A 266 45.44 -58.53 -15.07
CA ASP A 266 45.12 -59.65 -14.20
C ASP A 266 43.60 -59.73 -13.94
N ALA A 267 42.96 -60.74 -14.54
CA ALA A 267 41.54 -61.02 -14.34
C ALA A 267 41.32 -61.44 -12.88
N GLY A 268 40.60 -60.60 -12.13
CA GLY A 268 40.27 -60.82 -10.73
C GLY A 268 39.73 -62.23 -10.46
N ALA A 269 40.31 -62.87 -9.44
CA ALA A 269 39.89 -64.17 -8.94
C ALA A 269 38.37 -64.18 -8.68
N LYS A 270 37.64 -64.92 -9.52
CA LYS A 270 36.27 -65.30 -9.24
C LYS A 270 36.26 -66.19 -8.01
N ASP A 271 35.58 -65.70 -6.97
CA ASP A 271 35.18 -66.48 -5.81
C ASP A 271 34.13 -67.51 -6.29
N GLU A 272 34.59 -68.63 -6.84
CA GLU A 272 33.76 -69.79 -7.10
C GLU A 272 33.64 -70.62 -5.83
N GLY A 273 32.52 -70.45 -5.13
CA GLY A 273 32.06 -71.39 -4.13
C GLY A 273 31.88 -72.78 -4.76
N GLY A 274 32.86 -73.66 -4.52
CA GLY A 274 32.83 -75.07 -4.89
C GLY A 274 32.76 -75.96 -3.65
N ASP A 275 31.57 -76.48 -3.38
CA ASP A 275 31.33 -77.60 -2.48
C ASP A 275 32.08 -78.85 -3.01
N ALA A 276 32.94 -79.44 -2.18
CA ALA A 276 33.57 -80.73 -2.46
C ALA A 276 33.92 -81.46 -1.16
N GLY A 277 32.94 -82.16 -0.58
CA GLY A 277 33.22 -83.32 0.26
C GLY A 277 33.71 -84.49 -0.59
N SER A 278 34.87 -85.08 -0.27
CA SER A 278 35.21 -86.48 -0.60
C SER A 278 36.45 -86.97 0.17
N SER A 279 36.20 -87.94 1.03
CA SER A 279 37.04 -89.05 1.55
C SER A 279 38.54 -89.16 1.23
N ALA A 280 39.31 -89.34 2.32
CA ALA A 280 40.31 -90.39 2.60
C ALA A 280 41.31 -90.85 1.52
N GLN A 281 42.60 -90.67 1.84
CA GLN A 281 43.57 -91.76 1.99
C GLN A 281 44.67 -91.37 2.97
#